data_AF-A0A257N0J5-F1
#
_entry.id   AF-A0A257N0J5-F1
#
_cell.length_a   1.000
_cell.length_b   1.000
_cell.length_c   1.000
_cell.angle_alpha   90.00
_cell.angle_beta   90.00
_cell.angle_gamma   90.00
#
_symmetry.space_group_name_H-M   'P 1'
#
loop_
_entity.id
_entity.type
_entity.pdbx_description
1 polymer ?
#
loop_
_entity_poly.entity_id
_entity_poly.type
_entity_poly.pdbx_seq_one_letter_code
_entity_poly.pdbx_strand_id
1 'polypeptide(L)' 'IFKMPWSGDPRINIQETKGKAKAYQVKQVLLAIDKLESK' A
#
# COMPACT_ATOMS: atom_id res chain seq x y z
N ILE A 1 8.24 14.27 18.53
CA ILE A 1 7.66 12.90 18.45
C ILE A 1 6.91 12.81 17.13
N PHE A 2 7.48 12.18 16.11
CA PHE A 2 6.79 11.97 14.83
C PHE A 2 5.88 10.75 14.96
N LYS A 3 4.55 10.96 14.92
CA LYS A 3 3.57 9.88 14.81
C LYS A 3 3.39 9.57 13.32
N MET A 4 3.61 8.33 12.95
CA MET A 4 3.24 7.84 11.62
C MET A 4 1.70 7.88 11.50
N PRO A 5 1.13 8.48 10.44
CA PRO A 5 -0.30 8.80 10.35
C PRO A 5 -1.19 7.60 9.98
N TRP A 6 -0.64 6.40 9.82
CA TRP A 6 -1.42 5.23 9.41
C TRP A 6 -2.11 4.54 10.60
N SER A 7 -3.42 4.35 10.46
CA SER A 7 -4.27 3.66 11.42
C SER A 7 -4.12 2.14 11.25
N GLY A 8 -3.06 1.56 11.81
CA GLY A 8 -2.75 0.13 11.75
C GLY A 8 -1.46 -0.18 10.97
N ASP A 9 -1.34 -1.39 10.42
CA ASP A 9 -0.15 -1.83 9.70
C ASP A 9 -0.43 -2.10 8.21
N PRO A 10 -0.47 -1.07 7.34
CA PRO A 10 -0.64 -1.25 5.90
C PRO A 10 0.70 -1.63 5.23
N ARG A 11 1.45 -2.59 5.79
CA ARG A 11 2.70 -3.09 5.21
C ARG A 11 2.39 -3.89 3.95
N ILE A 12 2.51 -3.23 2.79
CA ILE A 12 2.43 -3.89 1.49
C ILE A 12 3.84 -4.03 0.95
N ASN A 13 4.33 -5.26 0.86
CA ASN A 13 5.60 -5.57 0.21
C ASN A 13 5.44 -5.46 -1.31
N ILE A 14 5.90 -4.34 -1.87
CA ILE A 14 6.00 -4.12 -3.31
C ILE A 14 7.38 -4.62 -3.74
N GLN A 15 7.40 -5.60 -4.64
CA GLN A 15 8.64 -6.11 -5.22
C GLN A 15 8.76 -5.60 -6.66
N GLU A 16 9.96 -5.16 -7.01
CA GLU A 16 10.27 -4.78 -8.37
C GLU A 16 10.43 -6.02 -9.26
N THR A 17 9.92 -5.94 -10.49
CA THR A 17 10.22 -6.88 -11.58
C THR A 17 10.55 -6.09 -12.84
N LYS A 18 11.83 -6.09 -13.24
CA LYS A 18 12.29 -5.46 -14.50
C LYS A 18 11.93 -3.98 -14.61
N GLY A 19 12.18 -3.19 -13.56
CA GLY A 19 11.90 -1.74 -13.55
C GLY A 19 10.44 -1.36 -13.31
N LYS A 20 9.54 -2.33 -13.07
CA LYS A 20 8.11 -2.08 -12.82
C LYS A 20 7.60 -2.94 -11.66
N ALA A 21 6.60 -2.45 -10.93
CA ALA A 21 5.89 -3.26 -9.95
C ALA A 21 5.00 -4.28 -10.65
N LYS A 22 4.77 -5.46 -10.03
CA LYS A 22 3.79 -6.42 -10.55
C LYS A 22 2.40 -5.79 -10.48
N ALA A 23 1.61 -5.92 -11.55
CA ALA A 23 0.29 -5.30 -11.64
C ALA A 23 -0.65 -5.69 -10.49
N TYR A 24 -0.54 -6.92 -9.94
CA TYR A 24 -1.34 -7.32 -8.79
C TYR A 24 -0.94 -6.58 -7.50
N GLN A 25 0.33 -6.24 -7.31
CA GLN A 25 0.79 -5.50 -6.13
C GLN A 25 0.28 -4.06 -6.18
N VAL A 26 0.25 -3.46 -7.38
CA VAL A 26 -0.36 -2.13 -7.58
C VAL A 26 -1.86 -2.18 -7.27
N LYS A 27 -2.57 -3.22 -7.71
CA LYS A 27 -3.99 -3.41 -7.36
C LYS A 27 -4.21 -3.56 -5.84
N GLN A 28 -3.33 -4.28 -5.15
CA GLN A 28 -3.39 -4.42 -3.68
C GLN A 28 -3.20 -3.08 -2.96
N VAL A 29 -2.30 -2.22 -3.45
CA VAL A 29 -2.08 -0.87 -2.90
C VAL A 29 -3.32 -0.01 -3.09
N LEU A 30 -3.91 0.00 -4.29
CA LEU A 30 -5.13 0.76 -4.58
C LEU A 30 -6.29 0.34 -3.67
N LEU A 31 -6.50 -0.97 -3.48
CA LEU A 31 -7.54 -1.50 -2.58
C LEU A 31 -7.27 -1.15 -1.11
N ALA A 32 -6.01 -1.03 -0.69
CA ALA A 32 -5.68 -0.65 0.67
C ALA A 32 -5.91 0.85 0.92
N ILE A 33 -5.63 1.70 -0.07
CA ILE A 33 -5.95 3.14 -0.02
C ILE A 33 -7.46 3.33 0.06
N ASP A 34 -8.23 2.65 -0.81
CA ASP A 34 -9.70 2.72 -0.84
C ASP A 34 -10.31 2.33 0.53
N LYS A 35 -9.79 1.29 1.17
CA LYS A 35 -10.20 0.89 2.54
C LYS A 35 -9.81 1.89 3.64
N LEU A 36 -8.74 2.65 3.45
CA LEU A 36 -8.29 3.67 4.40
C LEU A 36 -9.12 4.95 4.26
N GLU A 37 -9.49 5.35 3.05
CA GLU A 37 -10.31 6.54 2.78
C GLU A 37 -11.80 6.31 3.07
N SER A 38 -12.27 5.07 2.93
CA SER A 38 -13.64 4.65 3.27
C SER A 38 -13.95 4.65 4.80
N LYS A 39 -12.97 4.96 5.65
CA LYS A 39 -13.06 4.81 7.12
C LYS A 39 -12.88 6.14 7.84
#